data_AF-A0A5M8PQM3-F1
#
_entry.id   AF-A0A5M8PQM3-F1
#
_cell.length_a   1.000
_cell.length_b   1.000
_cell.length_c   1.000
_cell.angle_alpha   90.00
_cell.angle_beta   90.00
_cell.angle_gamma   90.00
#
_symmetry.space_group_name_H-M   'P 1'
#
loop_
_entity.id
_entity.type
_entity.pdbx_description
1 polymer ?
#
loop_
_entity_poly.entity_id
_entity_poly.type
_entity_poly.pdbx_seq_one_letter_code
_entity_poly.pdbx_strand_id
1 'polypeptide(L)'
;MLRFDESDSSRISWTNQTLGPGSSGISVPGSVAGGMVYLPVGKGGVLLLLGGSNAALWPTWEMLSMANIGVYDIDSSSWYLVTATGTPDIPNGRTEFCLGVSRAPDDSSFQVTLYGGTLENETYYDDVWVLSVPSFLWIRVQDTDNQELVNNGPGTGRKGHTCAMWEDSQMIVLGGIYAVNAATKPQGQHYFSVCDTLYSPIRLLDTSTYSWESEYTHLKVHPLKSIRP
;
A
#
# COMPACT_ATOMS: atom_id res chain seq x y z
N MET A 1 9.52 6.86 16.59
CA MET A 1 8.50 5.80 16.46
C MET A 1 7.93 5.54 17.85
N LEU A 2 6.60 5.45 17.98
CA LEU A 2 5.98 4.97 19.22
C LEU A 2 5.98 3.44 19.20
N ARG A 3 6.51 2.82 20.26
CA ARG A 3 6.53 1.37 20.41
C ARG A 3 5.62 0.99 21.57
N PHE A 4 4.68 0.10 21.29
CA PHE A 4 3.82 -0.54 22.28
C PHE A 4 4.48 -1.84 22.76
N ASP A 5 4.50 -2.07 24.06
CA ASP A 5 4.95 -3.30 24.68
C ASP A 5 3.82 -3.90 25.53
N GLU A 6 3.38 -5.09 25.12
CA GLU A 6 2.36 -5.91 25.78
C GLU A 6 2.91 -7.31 26.13
N SER A 7 4.23 -7.45 26.27
CA SER A 7 4.85 -8.72 26.67
C SER A 7 4.38 -9.19 28.06
N ASP A 8 3.96 -8.25 28.91
CA ASP A 8 3.26 -8.48 30.17
C ASP A 8 1.95 -7.67 30.17
N SER A 9 0.81 -8.36 30.08
CA SER A 9 -0.52 -7.73 30.04
C SER A 9 -0.88 -6.98 31.32
N SER A 10 -0.18 -7.23 32.44
CA SER A 10 -0.33 -6.45 33.67
C SER A 10 0.48 -5.14 33.67
N ARG A 11 1.40 -5.00 32.71
CA ARG A 11 2.36 -3.88 32.59
C ARG A 11 2.50 -3.40 31.15
N ILE A 12 1.38 -3.01 30.56
CA ILE A 12 1.38 -2.35 29.24
C ILE A 12 2.21 -1.05 29.29
N SER A 13 3.02 -0.81 28.27
CA SER A 13 3.81 0.42 28.19
C SER A 13 3.97 0.96 26.78
N TRP A 14 4.15 2.27 26.69
CA TRP A 14 4.47 2.97 25.45
C TRP A 14 5.83 3.64 25.61
N THR A 15 6.71 3.41 24.65
CA THR A 15 8.03 4.07 24.60
C THR A 15 8.15 4.89 23.33
N ASN A 16 8.69 6.10 23.47
CA ASN A 16 9.07 6.90 22.32
C ASN A 16 10.50 6.55 21.92
N GLN A 17 10.66 5.81 20.83
CA GLN A 17 11.95 5.52 20.25
C GLN A 17 12.30 6.62 19.24
N THR A 18 13.11 7.58 19.68
CA THR A 18 13.71 8.58 18.82
C THR A 18 15.05 8.07 18.32
N LEU A 19 15.18 7.76 17.03
CA LEU A 19 16.45 7.31 16.44
C LEU A 19 17.36 8.48 16.05
N GLY A 20 17.15 9.67 16.61
CA GLY A 20 17.95 10.87 16.33
C GLY A 20 18.07 11.13 14.83
N PRO A 21 19.28 11.29 14.25
CA PRO A 21 19.48 11.53 12.83
C PRO A 21 19.19 10.29 11.94
N GLY A 22 18.72 9.18 12.51
CA GLY A 22 18.47 7.90 11.85
C GLY A 22 19.55 6.86 12.16
N SER A 23 19.67 5.82 11.33
CA SER A 23 20.61 4.71 11.53
C SER A 23 21.18 4.26 10.18
N SER A 24 22.30 3.54 10.19
CA SER A 24 22.91 3.01 8.97
C SER A 24 23.20 4.09 7.89
N GLY A 25 23.47 5.33 8.32
CA GLY A 25 23.77 6.45 7.42
C GLY A 25 22.56 7.07 6.72
N ILE A 26 21.34 6.65 7.06
CA ILE A 26 20.10 7.24 6.53
C ILE A 26 19.32 7.96 7.63
N SER A 27 18.62 9.03 7.24
CA SER A 27 17.64 9.67 8.11
C SER A 27 16.36 8.85 8.23
N VAL A 28 15.68 8.98 9.37
CA VAL A 28 14.34 8.41 9.54
C VAL A 28 13.43 9.00 8.46
N PRO A 29 12.75 8.20 7.62
CA PRO A 29 11.91 8.74 6.56
C PRO A 29 10.73 9.51 7.15
N GLY A 30 10.62 10.80 6.83
CA GLY A 30 9.52 11.67 7.28
C GLY A 30 8.28 11.53 6.41
N SER A 31 7.66 10.35 6.36
CA SER A 31 6.46 10.09 5.53
C SER A 31 5.17 10.49 6.26
N VAL A 32 4.29 11.22 5.57
CA VAL A 32 2.90 11.50 5.98
C VAL A 32 1.97 10.87 4.95
N ALA A 33 0.90 10.23 5.43
CA ALA A 33 -0.10 9.55 4.59
C ALA A 33 0.49 8.52 3.60
N GLY A 34 1.67 7.97 3.90
CA GLY A 34 2.22 6.78 3.25
C GLY A 34 1.70 5.49 3.86
N GLY A 35 2.20 4.35 3.36
CA GLY A 35 1.83 3.02 3.82
C GLY A 35 2.97 2.36 4.57
N MET A 36 2.65 1.65 5.65
CA MET A 36 3.61 0.83 6.39
C MET A 36 3.06 -0.57 6.64
N VAL A 37 3.84 -1.60 6.32
CA VAL A 37 3.45 -3.01 6.48
C VAL A 37 4.51 -3.80 7.23
N TYR A 38 4.09 -4.81 7.98
CA TYR A 38 4.95 -5.74 8.69
C TYR A 38 5.23 -6.98 7.85
N LEU A 39 6.48 -7.43 7.82
CA LEU A 39 6.88 -8.73 7.28
C LEU A 39 7.60 -9.56 8.37
N PRO A 40 7.28 -10.86 8.55
CA PRO A 40 7.94 -11.75 9.50
C PRO A 40 9.32 -12.23 9.00
N VAL A 41 10.18 -11.29 8.58
CA VAL A 41 11.53 -11.56 8.09
C VAL A 41 12.56 -11.18 9.15
N GLY A 42 13.55 -12.04 9.38
CA GLY A 42 14.54 -11.83 10.45
C GLY A 42 14.01 -12.25 11.83
N LYS A 43 14.72 -11.86 12.90
CA LYS A 43 14.40 -12.33 14.26
C LYS A 43 13.16 -11.68 14.86
N GLY A 44 13.00 -10.38 14.65
CA GLY A 44 11.89 -9.58 15.17
C GLY A 44 10.87 -9.14 14.12
N GLY A 45 11.10 -9.48 12.85
CA GLY A 45 10.37 -8.93 11.72
C GLY A 45 10.91 -7.56 11.27
N VAL A 46 10.39 -7.09 10.14
CA VAL A 46 10.72 -5.78 9.57
C VAL A 46 9.44 -5.00 9.25
N LEU A 47 9.53 -3.68 9.30
CA LEU A 47 8.50 -2.79 8.75
C LEU A 47 9.00 -2.20 7.42
N LEU A 48 8.16 -2.27 6.40
CA LEU A 48 8.39 -1.56 5.14
C LEU A 48 7.56 -0.28 5.13
N LEU A 49 8.19 0.86 4.88
CA LEU A 49 7.57 2.17 4.71
C LEU A 49 7.66 2.59 3.24
N LEU A 50 6.51 2.92 2.66
CA LEU A 50 6.35 3.22 1.24
C LEU A 50 5.60 4.55 1.07
N GLY A 51 6.02 5.34 0.08
CA GLY A 51 5.30 6.54 -0.37
C GLY A 51 4.99 7.55 0.73
N GLY A 52 3.92 8.32 0.50
CA GLY A 52 3.54 9.47 1.33
C GLY A 52 4.23 10.76 0.89
N SER A 53 3.97 11.85 1.62
CA SER A 53 4.64 13.14 1.41
C SER A 53 5.70 13.39 2.47
N ASN A 54 6.74 14.13 2.11
CA ASN A 54 7.82 14.47 3.02
C ASN A 54 7.40 15.57 4.01
N ALA A 55 7.20 15.19 5.28
CA ALA A 55 6.81 16.09 6.37
C ALA A 55 7.78 17.26 6.57
N ALA A 56 9.07 17.03 6.30
CA ALA A 56 10.12 18.03 6.53
C ALA A 56 10.08 19.18 5.51
N LEU A 57 9.39 18.99 4.39
CA LEU A 57 9.34 19.94 3.28
C LEU A 57 8.00 20.71 3.25
N TRP A 58 7.31 20.84 4.38
CA TRP A 58 6.15 21.73 4.48
C TRP A 58 6.54 23.16 4.04
N PRO A 59 5.79 23.82 3.13
CA PRO A 59 4.45 23.44 2.65
C PRO A 59 4.40 22.74 1.28
N THR A 60 5.53 22.34 0.69
CA THR A 60 5.57 21.81 -0.69
C THR A 60 5.21 20.33 -0.81
N TRP A 61 5.01 19.63 0.32
CA TRP A 61 4.52 18.24 0.42
C TRP A 61 5.08 17.26 -0.61
N GLU A 62 6.37 17.37 -0.92
CA GLU A 62 7.01 16.59 -1.98
C GLU A 62 6.72 15.09 -1.78
N MET A 63 6.16 14.46 -2.82
CA MET A 63 5.86 13.04 -2.79
C MET A 63 7.15 12.24 -2.70
N LEU A 64 7.20 11.32 -1.74
CA LEU A 64 8.29 10.37 -1.62
C LEU A 64 8.24 9.40 -2.80
N SER A 65 9.41 9.18 -3.41
CA SER A 65 9.55 8.23 -4.51
C SER A 65 9.16 6.82 -4.07
N MET A 66 8.33 6.13 -4.85
CA MET A 66 7.99 4.72 -4.61
C MET A 66 9.15 3.77 -4.90
N ALA A 67 10.23 4.26 -5.53
CA ALA A 67 11.48 3.51 -5.65
C ALA A 67 12.20 3.38 -4.30
N ASN A 68 11.96 4.28 -3.35
CA ASN A 68 12.66 4.32 -2.07
C ASN A 68 11.83 3.62 -1.01
N ILE A 69 12.24 2.40 -0.64
CA ILE A 69 11.58 1.59 0.39
C ILE A 69 12.34 1.73 1.70
N GLY A 70 11.72 2.36 2.69
CA GLY A 70 12.25 2.39 4.05
C GLY A 70 12.07 1.02 4.70
N VAL A 71 13.15 0.42 5.19
CA VAL A 71 13.12 -0.87 5.88
C VAL A 71 13.54 -0.64 7.32
N TYR A 72 12.66 -0.89 8.27
CA TYR A 72 12.96 -0.85 9.69
C TYR A 72 13.09 -2.26 10.25
N ASP A 73 14.30 -2.65 10.63
CA ASP A 73 14.55 -3.89 11.37
C ASP A 73 14.21 -3.68 12.85
N ILE A 74 13.22 -4.43 13.33
CA ILE A 74 12.68 -4.32 14.68
C ILE A 74 13.69 -4.82 15.72
N ASP A 75 14.48 -5.86 15.40
CA ASP A 75 15.44 -6.47 16.32
C ASP A 75 16.59 -5.51 16.62
N SER A 76 17.21 -4.98 15.56
CA SER A 76 18.31 -4.01 15.68
C SER A 76 17.86 -2.56 15.87
N SER A 77 16.54 -2.30 15.83
CA SER A 77 15.96 -0.96 15.87
C SER A 77 16.59 0.00 14.85
N SER A 78 16.87 -0.50 13.64
CA SER A 78 17.61 0.22 12.60
C SER A 78 16.80 0.35 11.30
N TRP A 79 16.77 1.57 10.76
CA TRP A 79 16.36 1.90 9.40
C TRP A 79 17.45 1.63 8.37
N TYR A 80 17.00 1.17 7.21
CA TYR A 80 17.73 1.05 5.96
C TYR A 80 16.88 1.64 4.83
N LEU A 81 17.53 2.04 3.73
CA LEU A 81 16.86 2.45 2.51
C LEU A 81 17.22 1.47 1.41
N VAL A 82 16.19 0.87 0.80
CA VAL A 82 16.35 -0.02 -0.34
C VAL A 82 15.75 0.64 -1.57
N THR A 83 16.51 0.69 -2.66
CA THR A 83 16.01 1.17 -3.95
C THR A 83 15.38 0.02 -4.73
N ALA A 84 14.07 0.07 -4.89
CA ALA A 84 13.31 -0.85 -5.71
C ALA A 84 13.47 -0.55 -7.21
N THR A 85 13.33 -1.59 -8.00
CA THR A 85 13.25 -1.51 -9.47
C THR A 85 11.81 -1.78 -9.92
N GLY A 86 11.51 -1.67 -11.20
CA GLY A 86 10.16 -1.89 -11.71
C GLY A 86 10.12 -2.42 -13.13
N THR A 87 9.05 -3.15 -13.45
CA THR A 87 8.75 -3.65 -14.80
C THR A 87 7.27 -3.43 -15.13
N PRO A 88 6.91 -2.62 -16.15
CA PRO A 88 7.80 -1.81 -16.99
C PRO A 88 8.32 -0.53 -16.32
N ASP A 89 7.73 -0.14 -15.19
CA ASP A 89 8.02 1.12 -14.48
C ASP A 89 7.76 0.96 -12.98
N ILE A 90 7.90 2.04 -12.22
CA ILE A 90 7.62 2.15 -10.79
C ILE A 90 6.36 3.01 -10.59
N PRO A 91 5.49 2.70 -9.60
CA PRO A 91 4.32 3.53 -9.35
C PRO A 91 4.70 4.98 -9.04
N ASN A 92 3.93 5.94 -9.55
CA ASN A 92 4.09 7.35 -9.18
C ASN A 92 3.98 7.55 -7.66
N GLY A 93 4.73 8.52 -7.13
CA GLY A 93 4.63 8.97 -5.75
C GLY A 93 3.20 9.37 -5.40
N ARG A 94 2.70 8.86 -4.29
CA ARG A 94 1.29 8.99 -3.90
C ARG A 94 1.11 8.89 -2.39
N THR A 95 -0.02 9.40 -1.91
CA THR A 95 -0.50 9.33 -0.52
C THR A 95 -1.86 8.63 -0.48
N GLU A 96 -2.33 8.28 0.72
CA GLU A 96 -3.71 7.80 0.97
C GLU A 96 -4.11 6.55 0.16
N PHE A 97 -3.12 5.75 -0.26
CA PHE A 97 -3.31 4.41 -0.82
C PHE A 97 -3.44 3.40 0.30
N CYS A 98 -3.88 2.19 -0.01
CA CYS A 98 -3.83 1.07 0.92
C CYS A 98 -2.76 0.05 0.53
N LEU A 99 -2.38 -0.78 1.50
CA LEU A 99 -1.47 -1.91 1.29
C LEU A 99 -2.07 -3.20 1.86
N GLY A 100 -1.83 -4.31 1.17
CA GLY A 100 -2.04 -5.68 1.66
C GLY A 100 -0.78 -6.52 1.45
N VAL A 101 -0.53 -7.49 2.32
CA VAL A 101 0.62 -8.40 2.20
C VAL A 101 0.14 -9.83 2.01
N SER A 102 0.56 -10.43 0.90
CA SER A 102 0.50 -11.87 0.65
C SER A 102 1.88 -12.48 0.87
N ARG A 103 1.93 -13.76 1.24
CA ARG A 103 3.19 -14.48 1.47
C ARG A 103 3.19 -15.85 0.82
N ALA A 104 4.37 -16.30 0.39
CA ALA A 104 4.56 -17.67 -0.01
C ALA A 104 4.39 -18.62 1.21
N PRO A 105 3.90 -19.86 1.03
CA PRO A 105 3.69 -20.80 2.14
C PRO A 105 4.94 -21.14 2.96
N ASP A 106 6.12 -20.92 2.39
CA ASP A 106 7.43 -21.14 3.01
C ASP A 106 8.09 -19.85 3.52
N ASP A 107 7.36 -18.73 3.52
CA ASP A 107 7.83 -17.39 3.90
C ASP A 107 9.09 -16.93 3.11
N SER A 108 9.36 -17.54 1.95
CA SER A 108 10.53 -17.20 1.12
C SER A 108 10.36 -15.91 0.33
N SER A 109 9.12 -15.48 0.11
CA SER A 109 8.78 -14.26 -0.58
C SER A 109 7.47 -13.67 -0.10
N PHE A 110 7.38 -12.35 -0.20
CA PHE A 110 6.22 -11.55 0.19
C PHE A 110 5.84 -10.63 -0.96
N GLN A 111 4.53 -10.41 -1.13
CA GLN A 111 3.97 -9.56 -2.17
C GLN A 111 3.17 -8.47 -1.48
N VAL A 112 3.72 -7.26 -1.48
CA VAL A 112 3.04 -6.08 -0.95
C VAL A 112 2.20 -5.48 -2.07
N THR A 113 0.89 -5.75 -2.03
CA THR A 113 -0.08 -5.22 -2.98
C THR A 113 -0.45 -3.79 -2.56
N LEU A 114 -0.28 -2.85 -3.48
CA LEU A 114 -0.72 -1.47 -3.37
C LEU A 114 -1.95 -1.27 -4.25
N TYR A 115 -2.93 -0.55 -3.72
CA TYR A 115 -4.08 -0.14 -4.49
C TYR A 115 -4.43 1.34 -4.26
N GLY A 116 -4.67 2.03 -5.37
CA GLY A 116 -5.14 3.41 -5.42
C GLY A 116 -4.20 4.46 -4.85
N GLY A 117 -4.78 5.48 -4.22
CA GLY A 117 -4.11 6.65 -3.67
C GLY A 117 -4.30 7.92 -4.50
N THR A 118 -3.60 8.98 -4.10
CA THR A 118 -3.65 10.29 -4.76
C THR A 118 -2.30 10.98 -4.82
N LEU A 119 -2.09 11.74 -5.89
CA LEU A 119 -1.06 12.78 -6.00
C LEU A 119 -1.65 14.14 -5.59
N GLU A 120 -0.78 15.09 -5.21
CA GLU A 120 -1.13 16.42 -4.65
C GLU A 120 -2.00 17.31 -5.56
N ASN A 121 -2.18 16.95 -6.83
CA ASN A 121 -2.87 17.75 -7.86
C ASN A 121 -4.24 17.16 -8.28
N GLU A 122 -4.94 16.48 -7.37
CA GLU A 122 -6.22 15.79 -7.66
C GLU A 122 -6.10 14.72 -8.77
N THR A 123 -4.91 14.18 -8.97
CA THR A 123 -4.73 12.95 -9.73
C THR A 123 -4.92 11.78 -8.78
N TYR A 124 -6.03 11.07 -8.98
CA TYR A 124 -6.36 9.87 -8.23
C TYR A 124 -5.91 8.64 -9.02
N TYR A 125 -5.63 7.56 -8.28
CA TYR A 125 -5.21 6.30 -8.85
C TYR A 125 -6.22 5.21 -8.50
N ASP A 126 -6.48 4.33 -9.45
CA ASP A 126 -7.29 3.12 -9.36
C ASP A 126 -6.48 1.87 -9.77
N ASP A 127 -5.17 2.04 -10.00
CA ASP A 127 -4.29 0.97 -10.41
C ASP A 127 -3.83 0.10 -9.23
N VAL A 128 -3.49 -1.16 -9.56
CA VAL A 128 -2.92 -2.13 -8.63
C VAL A 128 -1.44 -2.36 -8.97
N TRP A 129 -0.61 -2.32 -7.94
CA TRP A 129 0.82 -2.58 -8.03
C TRP A 129 1.25 -3.61 -6.99
N VAL A 130 2.31 -4.36 -7.29
CA VAL A 130 2.87 -5.36 -6.37
C VAL A 130 4.35 -5.09 -6.19
N LEU A 131 4.80 -4.91 -4.96
CA LEU A 131 6.21 -4.96 -4.62
C LEU A 131 6.57 -6.38 -4.17
N SER A 132 7.39 -7.06 -4.96
CA SER A 132 7.93 -8.36 -4.60
C SER A 132 9.15 -8.20 -3.67
N VAL A 133 9.14 -8.92 -2.54
CA VAL A 133 10.21 -8.95 -1.53
C VAL A 133 10.68 -10.40 -1.44
N PRO A 134 12.00 -10.70 -1.49
CA PRO A 134 13.13 -9.78 -1.26
C PRO A 134 13.73 -9.12 -2.50
N SER A 135 13.16 -9.27 -3.70
CA SER A 135 13.74 -8.71 -4.92
C SER A 135 13.59 -7.18 -5.04
N PHE A 136 12.68 -6.58 -4.27
CA PHE A 136 12.29 -5.18 -4.35
C PHE A 136 11.97 -4.78 -5.80
N LEU A 137 11.10 -5.56 -6.43
CA LEU A 137 10.63 -5.35 -7.79
C LEU A 137 9.16 -4.95 -7.80
N TRP A 138 8.87 -3.77 -8.34
CA TRP A 138 7.51 -3.33 -8.65
C TRP A 138 7.00 -3.96 -9.93
N ILE A 139 5.79 -4.51 -9.85
CA ILE A 139 5.06 -5.12 -10.96
C ILE A 139 3.71 -4.43 -11.05
N ARG A 140 3.39 -3.90 -12.23
CA ARG A 140 2.05 -3.37 -12.50
C ARG A 140 1.12 -4.52 -12.82
N VAL A 141 -0.01 -4.58 -12.12
CA VAL A 141 -1.06 -5.57 -12.39
C VAL A 141 -1.91 -5.11 -13.58
N GLN A 142 -2.36 -6.06 -14.39
CA GLN A 142 -3.35 -5.83 -15.44
C GLN A 142 -4.72 -6.30 -14.97
N ASP A 143 -5.42 -5.45 -14.23
CA ASP A 143 -6.70 -5.74 -13.58
C ASP A 143 -7.88 -5.26 -14.43
N THR A 144 -8.06 -5.84 -15.62
CA THR A 144 -9.10 -5.41 -16.58
C THR A 144 -10.54 -5.58 -16.10
N ASP A 145 -10.74 -6.37 -15.04
CA ASP A 145 -12.02 -6.62 -14.35
C ASP A 145 -12.28 -5.64 -13.19
N ASN A 146 -11.36 -4.71 -12.93
CA ASN A 146 -11.54 -3.65 -11.95
C ASN A 146 -12.68 -2.74 -12.36
N GLN A 147 -13.80 -2.83 -11.64
CA GLN A 147 -15.00 -2.05 -11.95
C GLN A 147 -14.79 -0.53 -11.79
N GLU A 148 -13.75 -0.10 -11.09
CA GLU A 148 -13.39 1.30 -10.94
C GLU A 148 -12.62 1.88 -12.14
N LEU A 149 -12.08 1.03 -13.03
CA LEU A 149 -11.51 1.47 -14.31
C LEU A 149 -12.58 1.91 -15.31
N VAL A 150 -13.86 1.67 -15.00
CA VAL A 150 -14.96 1.84 -15.95
C VAL A 150 -15.37 3.31 -16.05
N ASN A 151 -15.13 3.89 -17.24
CA ASN A 151 -15.71 5.13 -17.78
C ASN A 151 -15.25 6.49 -17.22
N ASN A 152 -14.20 6.54 -16.43
CA ASN A 152 -13.73 7.81 -15.89
C ASN A 152 -12.33 8.09 -16.42
N GLY A 153 -12.15 9.21 -17.11
CA GLY A 153 -10.91 9.56 -17.80
C GLY A 153 -9.67 9.53 -16.90
N PRO A 154 -8.48 9.81 -17.46
CA PRO A 154 -7.24 9.77 -16.69
C PRO A 154 -7.33 10.59 -15.39
N GLY A 155 -6.73 10.05 -14.32
CA GLY A 155 -6.64 10.68 -13.00
C GLY A 155 -7.84 10.44 -12.07
N THR A 156 -8.65 9.43 -12.32
CA THR A 156 -9.74 9.00 -11.43
C THR A 156 -9.30 7.81 -10.57
N GLY A 157 -9.95 7.62 -9.42
CA GLY A 157 -9.62 6.50 -8.55
C GLY A 157 -9.96 6.72 -7.09
N ARG A 158 -9.41 5.87 -6.22
CA ARG A 158 -9.81 5.79 -4.81
C ARG A 158 -8.69 6.20 -3.87
N LYS A 159 -9.03 6.99 -2.85
CA LYS A 159 -8.11 7.41 -1.79
C LYS A 159 -8.72 7.30 -0.40
N GLY A 160 -7.86 7.25 0.62
CA GLY A 160 -8.26 7.22 2.03
C GLY A 160 -9.00 5.94 2.44
N HIS A 161 -8.81 4.87 1.68
CA HIS A 161 -9.37 3.54 1.98
C HIS A 161 -8.35 2.72 2.79
N THR A 162 -8.84 1.67 3.44
CA THR A 162 -8.01 0.70 4.18
C THR A 162 -8.04 -0.64 3.48
N CYS A 163 -6.94 -1.38 3.52
CA CYS A 163 -6.89 -2.75 3.02
C CYS A 163 -6.56 -3.72 4.15
N ALA A 164 -7.26 -4.85 4.16
CA ALA A 164 -7.04 -5.95 5.09
C ALA A 164 -6.82 -7.22 4.29
N MET A 165 -5.82 -7.99 4.69
CA MET A 165 -5.56 -9.29 4.08
C MET A 165 -6.20 -10.43 4.85
N TRP A 166 -6.85 -11.33 4.13
CA TRP A 166 -7.39 -12.59 4.61
C TRP A 166 -6.69 -13.77 3.94
N GLU A 167 -6.26 -14.75 4.75
CA GLU A 167 -5.59 -15.99 4.32
C GLU A 167 -4.53 -15.81 3.23
N ASP A 168 -3.72 -14.76 3.36
CA ASP A 168 -2.61 -14.43 2.46
C ASP A 168 -2.97 -14.29 0.97
N SER A 169 -4.26 -14.32 0.59
CA SER A 169 -4.70 -14.40 -0.82
C SER A 169 -5.95 -13.59 -1.14
N GLN A 170 -6.67 -13.07 -0.15
CA GLN A 170 -7.85 -12.23 -0.36
C GLN A 170 -7.68 -10.84 0.27
N MET A 171 -7.48 -9.83 -0.56
CA MET A 171 -7.43 -8.43 -0.12
C MET A 171 -8.84 -7.84 -0.08
N ILE A 172 -9.22 -7.33 1.09
CA ILE A 172 -10.47 -6.63 1.33
C ILE A 172 -10.16 -5.13 1.37
N VAL A 173 -10.70 -4.39 0.41
CA VAL A 173 -10.65 -2.93 0.34
C VAL A 173 -11.88 -2.37 1.04
N LEU A 174 -11.67 -1.47 2.00
CA LEU A 174 -12.72 -0.91 2.85
C LEU A 174 -12.71 0.62 2.81
N GLY A 175 -13.87 1.20 2.50
CA GLY A 175 -14.15 2.62 2.58
C GLY A 175 -13.35 3.46 1.58
N GLY A 176 -12.96 4.66 2.04
CA GLY A 176 -12.36 5.69 1.21
C GLY A 176 -13.33 6.37 0.26
N ILE A 177 -12.80 7.30 -0.51
CA ILE A 177 -13.55 8.13 -1.45
C ILE A 177 -13.09 7.78 -2.85
N TYR A 178 -14.04 7.44 -3.71
CA TYR A 178 -13.78 7.39 -5.15
C TYR A 178 -13.94 8.80 -5.70
N ALA A 179 -12.91 9.28 -6.40
CA ALA A 179 -12.81 10.65 -6.85
C ALA A 179 -12.52 10.69 -8.35
N VAL A 180 -13.13 11.67 -9.03
CA VAL A 180 -12.94 11.91 -10.45
C VAL A 180 -12.09 13.14 -10.66
N ASN A 181 -11.13 13.06 -11.60
CA ASN A 181 -10.24 14.17 -11.90
C ASN A 181 -11.04 15.38 -12.37
N ALA A 182 -10.69 16.57 -11.85
CA ALA A 182 -11.45 17.77 -12.14
C ALA A 182 -11.43 18.18 -13.62
N ALA A 183 -10.35 17.88 -14.34
CA ALA A 183 -10.21 18.22 -15.75
C ALA A 183 -10.98 17.26 -16.68
N THR A 184 -11.27 16.03 -16.24
CA THR A 184 -11.91 14.99 -17.08
C THR A 184 -13.34 14.65 -16.65
N LYS A 185 -13.81 15.26 -15.56
CA LYS A 185 -15.13 15.04 -14.99
C LYS A 185 -16.27 15.45 -15.94
N PRO A 186 -17.28 14.60 -16.16
CA PRO A 186 -18.48 14.95 -16.91
C PRO A 186 -19.28 16.09 -16.27
N GLN A 187 -19.88 16.94 -17.10
CA GLN A 187 -20.70 18.08 -16.64
C GLN A 187 -21.89 17.57 -15.79
N GLY A 188 -22.02 18.09 -14.58
CA GLY A 188 -23.13 17.76 -13.66
C GLY A 188 -22.87 16.62 -12.67
N GLN A 189 -21.71 15.96 -12.71
CA GLN A 189 -21.34 14.99 -11.67
C GLN A 189 -20.73 15.67 -10.43
N HIS A 190 -20.57 14.94 -9.32
CA HIS A 190 -19.79 15.37 -8.15
C HIS A 190 -18.32 14.92 -8.29
N TYR A 191 -17.39 15.64 -7.63
CA TYR A 191 -15.95 15.27 -7.67
C TYR A 191 -15.67 13.99 -6.88
N PHE A 192 -16.56 13.66 -5.95
CA PHE A 192 -16.45 12.56 -5.03
C PHE A 192 -17.72 11.72 -5.09
N SER A 193 -17.58 10.40 -5.01
CA SER A 193 -18.71 9.51 -4.81
C SER A 193 -19.26 9.71 -3.40
N VAL A 194 -20.40 10.37 -3.29
CA VAL A 194 -21.14 10.49 -2.03
C VAL A 194 -22.40 9.65 -2.20
N CYS A 195 -22.51 8.56 -1.44
CA CYS A 195 -23.63 7.62 -1.48
C CYS A 195 -23.90 7.03 -2.89
N ASP A 196 -22.84 6.65 -3.60
CA ASP A 196 -22.94 6.07 -4.94
C ASP A 196 -23.10 4.54 -4.87
N THR A 197 -24.10 3.99 -5.55
CA THR A 197 -24.31 2.55 -5.67
C THR A 197 -23.34 1.89 -6.65
N LEU A 198 -22.68 2.68 -7.50
CA LEU A 198 -21.73 2.20 -8.50
C LEU A 198 -20.37 1.83 -7.88
N TYR A 199 -19.92 2.61 -6.89
CA TYR A 199 -18.63 2.42 -6.24
C TYR A 199 -18.82 1.83 -4.85
N SER A 200 -18.80 0.50 -4.78
CA SER A 200 -18.96 -0.21 -3.51
C SER A 200 -17.90 0.24 -2.49
N PRO A 201 -18.28 0.48 -1.22
CA PRO A 201 -17.33 0.76 -0.15
C PRO A 201 -16.57 -0.49 0.30
N ILE A 202 -16.98 -1.68 -0.13
CA ILE A 202 -16.29 -2.94 0.15
C ILE A 202 -15.97 -3.60 -1.19
N ARG A 203 -14.69 -3.87 -1.43
CA ARG A 203 -14.22 -4.55 -2.64
C ARG A 203 -13.26 -5.67 -2.28
N LEU A 204 -13.21 -6.67 -3.15
CA LEU A 204 -12.42 -7.88 -2.93
C LEU A 204 -11.49 -8.08 -4.12
N LEU A 205 -10.21 -8.28 -3.85
CA LEU A 205 -9.21 -8.66 -4.83
C LEU A 205 -8.62 -10.00 -4.41
N ASP A 206 -8.70 -11.01 -5.26
CA ASP A 206 -7.92 -12.24 -5.11
C ASP A 206 -6.50 -11.96 -5.55
N THR A 207 -5.53 -11.95 -4.64
CA THR A 207 -4.12 -11.64 -4.93
C THR A 207 -3.34 -12.83 -5.47
N SER A 208 -3.95 -14.01 -5.58
CA SER A 208 -3.36 -15.16 -6.28
C SER A 208 -3.53 -15.08 -7.80
N THR A 209 -4.62 -14.44 -8.24
CA THR A 209 -4.96 -14.23 -9.66
C THR A 209 -4.92 -12.77 -10.07
N TYR A 210 -4.95 -11.86 -9.10
CA TYR A 210 -5.16 -10.42 -9.24
C TYR A 210 -6.46 -10.07 -9.97
N SER A 211 -7.53 -10.76 -9.62
CA SER A 211 -8.88 -10.54 -10.15
C SER A 211 -9.82 -9.96 -9.08
N TRP A 212 -10.62 -8.99 -9.50
CA TRP A 212 -11.61 -8.33 -8.64
C TRP A 212 -12.89 -9.15 -8.55
N GLU A 213 -13.40 -9.32 -7.32
CA GLU A 213 -14.54 -10.20 -7.04
C GLU A 213 -15.75 -9.41 -6.54
N SER A 214 -16.94 -9.89 -6.88
CA SER A 214 -18.21 -9.32 -6.43
C SER A 214 -18.70 -9.88 -5.10
N GLU A 215 -18.21 -11.07 -4.69
CA GLU A 215 -18.69 -11.79 -3.51
C GLU A 215 -17.54 -12.46 -2.76
N TYR A 216 -17.59 -12.41 -1.42
CA TYR A 216 -16.62 -13.09 -0.58
C TYR A 216 -16.89 -14.60 -0.55
N THR A 217 -15.88 -15.39 -0.91
CA THR A 217 -15.97 -16.85 -0.87
C THR A 217 -14.98 -17.43 0.14
N HIS A 218 -15.49 -18.02 1.22
CA HIS A 218 -14.70 -18.58 2.32
C HIS A 218 -13.83 -19.81 1.99
N LEU A 219 -13.87 -20.36 0.76
CA LEU A 219 -13.20 -21.62 0.38
C LEU A 219 -12.59 -21.56 -1.03
N LYS A 220 -11.67 -20.63 -1.28
CA LYS A 220 -10.87 -20.64 -2.50
C LYS A 220 -9.52 -21.29 -2.24
N VAL A 221 -9.48 -22.62 -2.37
CA VAL A 221 -8.21 -23.36 -2.37
C VAL A 221 -7.54 -23.14 -3.73
N HIS A 222 -6.79 -22.05 -3.88
CA HIS A 222 -5.92 -21.84 -5.02
C HIS A 222 -4.47 -22.17 -4.63
N PRO A 223 -3.81 -23.15 -5.29
CA PRO A 223 -2.39 -23.33 -5.11
C PRO A 223 -1.68 -22.10 -5.68
N LEU A 224 -1.04 -21.31 -4.81
CA LEU A 224 -0.24 -20.15 -5.17
C LEU A 224 0.79 -20.57 -6.23
N LYS A 225 0.59 -20.12 -7.48
CA LYS A 225 1.61 -20.27 -8.52
C LYS A 225 2.71 -19.27 -8.23
N SER A 226 3.88 -19.78 -7.86
CA SER A 226 5.13 -19.03 -7.83
C SER A 226 5.30 -18.27 -9.17
N ILE A 227 5.16 -16.95 -9.14
CA ILE A 227 5.57 -16.09 -10.24
C ILE A 227 7.11 -16.05 -10.17
N ARG A 228 7.76 -16.97 -10.89
CA ARG A 228 9.18 -16.86 -11.20
C ARG A 228 9.34 -15.99 -12.44
N PRO A 229 10.40 -15.18 -12.52
CA PRO A 229 10.72 -14.38 -13.70
C PRO A 229 10.94 -15.24 -14.95
#